data_AF-A0A316V8Q4-F1
#
_entry.id   AF-A0A316V8Q4-F1
#
_cell.length_a   1.000
_cell.length_b   1.000
_cell.length_c   1.000
_cell.angle_alpha   90.00
_cell.angle_beta   90.00
_cell.angle_gamma   90.00
#
_symmetry.space_group_name_H-M   'P 1'
#
loop_
_entity.id
_entity.type
_entity.pdbx_description
1 polymer ?
#
loop_
_entity_poly.entity_id
_entity_poly.type
_entity_poly.pdbx_seq_one_letter_code
_entity_poly.pdbx_strand_id
1 'polypeptide(L)'
;MLHYKFALIVSAVLFSVTQASWLRRDDDDEPKPVHINYQVPDCGNIDAPCDLNCNFDVSCVPLGWNHTALPCACPAILCSNGYMYGYPDYRRAPALYGDTLAKQPHVVAPCYNCTPSAIAPYGKAQGNCADPDKPNSPSV
;
A
#
# COMPACT_ATOMS: atom_id res chain seq x y z
N MET A 1 -53.00 41.41 -27.66
CA MET A 1 -51.67 41.53 -27.00
C MET A 1 -51.68 40.81 -25.65
N LEU A 2 -51.58 39.47 -25.62
CA LEU A 2 -51.66 38.76 -24.33
C LEU A 2 -50.96 37.39 -24.31
N HIS A 3 -49.88 37.17 -25.07
CA HIS A 3 -49.31 35.81 -25.21
C HIS A 3 -47.80 35.72 -24.95
N TYR A 4 -47.13 36.82 -24.58
CA TYR A 4 -45.66 36.85 -24.50
C TYR A 4 -45.04 36.80 -23.09
N LYS A 5 -45.85 36.75 -22.01
CA LYS A 5 -45.33 36.83 -20.63
C LYS A 5 -45.22 35.48 -19.90
N PHE A 6 -45.79 34.39 -20.43
CA PHE A 6 -45.80 33.10 -19.74
C PHE A 6 -44.61 32.18 -20.06
N ALA A 7 -43.89 32.44 -21.16
CA ALA A 7 -42.82 31.54 -21.61
C ALA A 7 -41.49 31.70 -20.85
N LEU A 8 -41.29 32.79 -20.10
CA LEU A 8 -40.02 33.07 -19.44
C LEU A 8 -39.88 32.47 -18.03
N ILE A 9 -40.98 32.08 -17.39
CA ILE A 9 -40.94 31.56 -16.01
C ILE A 9 -40.65 30.05 -15.98
N VAL A 10 -41.01 29.31 -17.05
CA VAL A 10 -40.83 27.86 -17.10
C VAL A 10 -39.36 27.47 -17.34
N SER A 11 -38.56 28.34 -17.98
CA SER A 11 -37.16 28.06 -18.29
C SER A 11 -36.20 28.20 -17.09
N ALA A 12 -36.60 28.93 -16.04
CA ALA A 12 -35.76 29.12 -14.85
C ALA A 12 -35.86 27.96 -13.85
N VAL A 13 -36.96 27.19 -13.86
CA VAL A 13 -37.14 26.06 -12.94
C VAL A 13 -36.42 24.81 -13.46
N LEU A 14 -36.31 24.64 -14.78
CA LEU A 14 -35.64 23.49 -15.39
C LEU A 14 -34.11 23.55 -15.32
N PHE A 15 -33.50 24.74 -15.15
CA PHE A 15 -32.04 24.88 -14.98
C PHE A 15 -31.57 24.68 -13.54
N SER A 16 -32.47 24.66 -12.57
CA SER A 16 -32.12 24.47 -11.15
C SER A 16 -32.05 22.99 -10.75
N VAL A 17 -32.63 22.08 -11.54
CA VAL A 17 -32.66 20.64 -11.22
C VAL A 17 -31.50 19.86 -11.86
N THR A 18 -30.77 20.44 -12.81
CA THR A 18 -29.66 19.76 -13.51
C THR A 18 -28.27 19.96 -12.89
N GLN A 19 -28.14 20.75 -11.82
CA GLN A 19 -26.85 20.99 -11.15
C GLN A 19 -26.57 20.11 -9.93
N ALA A 20 -27.52 19.27 -9.49
CA ALA A 20 -27.32 18.43 -8.30
C ALA A 20 -26.60 17.10 -8.57
N SER A 21 -26.29 16.76 -9.82
CA SER A 21 -25.78 15.42 -10.18
C SER A 21 -24.26 15.29 -10.24
N TRP A 22 -23.50 16.39 -10.13
CA TRP A 22 -22.04 16.41 -10.36
C TRP A 22 -21.20 16.47 -9.07
N LEU A 23 -21.84 16.41 -7.90
CA LEU A 23 -21.17 16.30 -6.60
C LEU A 23 -21.13 14.86 -6.07
N ARG A 24 -21.34 13.86 -6.92
CA ARG A 24 -20.81 12.52 -6.66
C ARG A 24 -19.32 12.56 -6.96
N ARG A 25 -18.60 13.07 -5.96
CA ARG A 25 -17.18 12.86 -5.76
C ARG A 25 -16.96 11.35 -5.88
N ASP A 26 -16.21 10.94 -6.88
CA ASP A 26 -15.65 9.60 -7.00
C ASP A 26 -14.67 9.37 -5.83
N ASP A 27 -15.18 9.31 -4.60
CA ASP A 27 -14.45 8.94 -3.38
C ASP A 27 -14.29 7.39 -3.28
N ASP A 28 -14.48 6.66 -4.38
CA ASP A 28 -14.56 5.18 -4.39
C ASP A 28 -13.38 4.47 -5.09
N ASP A 29 -12.32 5.18 -5.46
CA ASP A 29 -11.07 4.57 -5.96
C ASP A 29 -9.85 4.85 -5.05
N GLU A 30 -10.10 5.15 -3.76
CA GLU A 30 -9.03 5.03 -2.77
C GLU A 30 -8.82 3.53 -2.48
N PRO A 31 -7.63 2.95 -2.76
CA PRO A 31 -7.41 1.52 -2.58
C PRO A 31 -7.67 1.15 -1.12
N LYS A 32 -8.77 0.42 -0.88
CA LYS A 32 -9.17 0.00 0.45
C LYS A 32 -8.07 -0.88 1.05
N PRO A 33 -7.77 -0.71 2.35
CA PRO A 33 -6.77 -1.51 3.02
C PRO A 33 -7.05 -2.99 2.87
N VAL A 34 -6.18 -3.67 2.12
CA VAL A 34 -6.24 -5.10 1.94
C VAL A 34 -5.76 -5.73 3.24
N HIS A 35 -6.62 -6.52 3.87
CA HIS A 35 -6.18 -7.36 4.96
C HIS A 35 -5.21 -8.40 4.37
N ILE A 36 -3.92 -8.18 4.58
CA ILE A 36 -2.90 -9.10 4.11
C ILE A 36 -2.94 -10.29 5.07
N ASN A 37 -3.62 -11.35 4.65
CA ASN A 37 -3.72 -12.60 5.42
C ASN A 37 -2.43 -13.45 5.35
N TYR A 38 -1.40 -12.97 4.64
CA TYR A 38 -0.11 -13.63 4.57
C TYR A 38 0.98 -12.72 5.16
N GLN A 39 1.81 -13.30 6.02
CA GLN A 39 2.97 -12.60 6.56
C GLN A 39 4.11 -12.70 5.55
N VAL A 40 4.80 -11.58 5.31
CA VAL A 40 6.03 -11.60 4.49
C VAL A 40 7.11 -12.33 5.29
N PRO A 41 7.68 -13.41 4.75
CA PRO A 41 8.59 -14.24 5.52
C PRO A 41 9.93 -13.54 5.74
N ASP A 42 10.54 -13.79 6.89
CA ASP A 42 11.97 -13.55 7.14
C ASP A 42 12.78 -14.79 6.71
N CYS A 43 13.96 -14.56 6.13
CA CYS A 43 14.87 -15.63 5.71
C CYS A 43 16.33 -15.17 5.77
N GLY A 44 17.24 -16.14 5.67
CA GLY A 44 18.67 -15.88 5.86
C GLY A 44 19.03 -15.79 7.34
N ASN A 45 20.20 -16.29 7.68
CA ASN A 45 20.74 -16.23 9.04
C ASN A 45 22.02 -15.40 9.01
N ILE A 46 22.23 -14.58 10.04
CA ILE A 46 23.41 -13.73 10.21
C ILE A 46 24.02 -14.03 11.57
N ASP A 47 25.32 -14.31 11.60
CA ASP A 47 26.04 -14.68 12.82
C ASP A 47 26.36 -13.47 13.72
N ALA A 48 26.21 -12.24 13.19
CA ALA A 48 26.48 -11.01 13.92
C ALA A 48 25.17 -10.24 14.17
N PRO A 49 24.87 -9.83 15.42
CA PRO A 49 23.69 -9.05 15.72
C PRO A 49 23.81 -7.65 15.10
N CYS A 50 22.68 -7.16 14.58
CA CYS A 50 22.55 -5.77 14.17
C CYS A 50 22.03 -4.92 15.34
N ASP A 51 22.81 -3.95 15.83
CA ASP A 51 22.41 -3.03 16.91
C ASP A 51 21.50 -1.87 16.43
N LEU A 52 20.68 -2.11 15.41
CA LEU A 52 19.77 -1.11 14.88
C LEU A 52 18.47 -1.12 15.70
N ASN A 53 18.25 -0.08 16.51
CA ASN A 53 17.01 0.04 17.28
C ASN A 53 15.86 0.58 16.40
N CYS A 54 15.00 -0.33 15.94
CA CYS A 54 13.77 0.00 15.24
C CYS A 54 12.63 0.11 16.25
N ASN A 55 12.17 1.33 16.53
CA ASN A 55 11.02 1.55 17.42
C ASN A 55 9.72 1.15 16.72
N PHE A 56 9.43 -0.14 16.68
CA PHE A 56 8.21 -0.67 16.09
C PHE A 56 6.99 -0.29 16.91
N ASP A 57 5.89 -0.12 16.20
CA ASP A 57 4.59 -0.01 16.81
C ASP A 57 3.98 -1.41 17.00
N VAL A 58 3.60 -1.72 18.24
CA VAL A 58 3.00 -3.01 18.63
C VAL A 58 1.64 -3.28 17.97
N SER A 59 0.97 -2.26 17.42
CA SER A 59 -0.31 -2.42 16.71
C SER A 59 -0.17 -2.78 15.24
N CYS A 60 1.05 -2.88 14.73
CA CYS A 60 1.36 -3.16 13.33
C CYS A 60 2.27 -4.38 13.22
N VAL A 61 2.30 -4.98 12.02
CA VAL A 61 3.09 -6.19 11.74
C VAL A 61 4.32 -5.81 10.90
N PRO A 62 5.55 -6.15 11.32
CA PRO A 62 6.74 -5.92 10.51
C PRO A 62 6.76 -6.87 9.30
N LEU A 63 7.24 -6.36 8.16
CA LEU A 63 7.43 -7.15 6.94
C LEU A 63 8.82 -7.80 6.96
N GLY A 64 8.88 -9.11 6.76
CA GLY A 64 10.15 -9.84 6.73
C GLY A 64 10.97 -9.61 5.46
N TRP A 65 12.27 -9.93 5.53
CA TRP A 65 13.21 -9.83 4.40
C TRP A 65 14.37 -10.85 4.50
N ASN A 66 15.25 -10.84 3.50
CA ASN A 66 16.45 -11.67 3.48
C ASN A 66 17.62 -10.99 4.23
N HIS A 67 17.89 -11.47 5.44
CA HIS A 67 18.94 -10.96 6.33
C HIS A 67 20.35 -11.23 5.80
N THR A 68 20.56 -12.28 5.00
CA THR A 68 21.88 -12.53 4.39
C THR A 68 22.19 -11.53 3.26
N ALA A 69 21.17 -11.04 2.55
CA ALA A 69 21.33 -10.02 1.52
C ALA A 69 21.37 -8.61 2.09
N LEU A 70 20.61 -8.35 3.16
CA LEU A 70 20.58 -7.09 3.87
C LEU A 70 20.58 -7.34 5.40
N PRO A 71 21.76 -7.41 6.04
CA PRO A 71 21.88 -7.85 7.45
C PRO A 71 21.40 -6.83 8.47
N CYS A 72 21.31 -5.56 8.09
CA CYS A 72 21.03 -4.46 9.00
C CYS A 72 20.09 -3.46 8.36
N ALA A 73 18.79 -3.58 8.65
CA ALA A 73 17.80 -2.60 8.24
C ALA A 73 16.57 -2.62 9.14
N CYS A 74 15.83 -1.51 9.13
CA CYS A 74 14.52 -1.46 9.74
C CYS A 74 13.46 -1.76 8.68
N PRO A 75 12.67 -2.84 8.84
CA PRO A 75 11.62 -3.20 7.89
C PRO A 75 10.49 -2.17 7.89
N ALA A 76 9.74 -2.13 6.80
CA ALA A 76 8.44 -1.47 6.83
C ALA A 76 7.47 -2.26 7.73
N ILE A 77 6.48 -1.58 8.27
CA ILE A 77 5.38 -2.18 9.03
C ILE A 77 4.06 -2.00 8.28
N LEU A 78 3.18 -2.98 8.40
CA LEU A 78 1.80 -2.93 7.94
C LEU A 78 0.87 -2.72 9.13
N CYS A 79 0.08 -1.66 9.11
CA CYS A 79 -0.84 -1.33 10.20
C CYS A 79 -2.29 -1.73 9.89
N SER A 80 -3.17 -1.69 10.89
CA SER A 80 -4.59 -2.06 10.77
C SER A 80 -5.39 -1.22 9.76
N ASN A 81 -4.90 -0.02 9.44
CA ASN A 81 -5.41 0.83 8.37
C ASN A 81 -4.92 0.41 6.97
N GLY A 82 -4.24 -0.73 6.86
CA GLY A 82 -3.65 -1.34 5.66
C GLY A 82 -2.60 -0.51 4.92
N TYR A 83 -2.15 0.58 5.52
CA TYR A 83 -1.03 1.35 5.01
C TYR A 83 0.29 0.80 5.54
N MET A 84 1.33 0.91 4.70
CA MET A 84 2.69 0.58 5.07
C MET A 84 3.42 1.84 5.51
N TYR A 85 4.22 1.72 6.57
CA TYR A 85 5.03 2.80 7.10
C TYR A 85 6.46 2.33 7.29
N GLY A 86 7.41 3.26 7.21
CA GLY A 86 8.85 2.96 7.29
C GLY A 86 9.54 3.72 8.43
N TYR A 87 10.72 3.24 8.77
CA TYR A 87 11.65 3.95 9.64
C TYR A 87 12.04 5.31 9.05
N PRO A 88 12.33 6.35 9.86
CA PRO A 88 12.36 6.40 11.33
C PRO A 88 11.02 6.66 12.01
N ASP A 89 10.01 7.08 11.26
CA ASP A 89 8.76 7.55 11.85
C ASP A 89 7.55 6.79 11.29
N TYR A 90 7.31 5.62 11.88
CA TYR A 90 6.29 4.69 11.43
C TYR A 90 4.83 5.18 11.59
N ARG A 91 4.58 6.29 12.28
CA ARG A 91 3.21 6.80 12.50
C ARG A 91 3.00 8.24 12.07
N ARG A 92 4.04 9.06 12.07
CA ARG A 92 3.95 10.48 11.68
C ARG A 92 4.49 10.74 10.29
N ALA A 93 5.21 9.78 9.69
CA ALA A 93 5.56 9.87 8.27
C ALA A 93 4.35 9.53 7.38
N PRO A 94 4.34 10.02 6.13
CA PRO A 94 3.42 9.55 5.11
C PRO A 94 3.53 8.03 4.92
N ALA A 95 2.42 7.40 4.54
CA ALA A 95 2.42 6.03 4.09
C ALA A 95 3.40 5.84 2.92
N LEU A 96 4.08 4.68 2.90
CA LEU A 96 5.02 4.32 1.87
C LEU A 96 4.30 3.94 0.58
N TYR A 97 4.75 4.50 -0.54
CA TYR A 97 4.24 4.17 -1.86
C TYR A 97 5.32 4.42 -2.92
N GLY A 98 5.17 3.79 -4.09
CA GLY A 98 6.06 3.98 -5.24
C GLY A 98 7.53 3.90 -4.87
N ASP A 99 8.28 4.98 -5.11
CA ASP A 99 9.73 5.03 -4.88
C ASP A 99 10.15 4.92 -3.40
N THR A 100 9.30 5.31 -2.46
CA THR A 100 9.63 5.17 -1.02
C THR A 100 9.42 3.75 -0.54
N LEU A 101 8.41 3.07 -1.09
CA LEU A 101 8.18 1.64 -0.87
C LEU A 101 9.26 0.79 -1.55
N ALA A 102 9.71 1.18 -2.75
CA ALA A 102 10.75 0.48 -3.51
C ALA A 102 12.10 0.37 -2.77
N LYS A 103 12.33 1.22 -1.76
CA LYS A 103 13.56 1.26 -0.96
C LYS A 103 13.49 0.41 0.32
N GLN A 104 12.34 -0.22 0.60
CA GLN A 104 12.16 -0.96 1.84
C GLN A 104 12.86 -2.32 1.79
N PRO A 105 13.33 -2.85 2.95
CA PRO A 105 14.05 -4.12 3.03
C PRO A 105 13.37 -5.29 2.32
N HIS A 106 12.06 -5.46 2.51
CA HIS A 106 11.28 -6.55 1.91
C HIS A 106 11.17 -6.45 0.38
N VAL A 107 11.48 -5.28 -0.20
CA VAL A 107 11.51 -5.04 -1.66
C VAL A 107 12.92 -5.19 -2.21
N VAL A 108 13.93 -4.62 -1.52
CA VAL A 108 15.32 -4.65 -2.00
C VAL A 108 16.01 -6.00 -1.76
N ALA A 109 15.57 -6.73 -0.74
CA ALA A 109 16.11 -8.03 -0.34
C ALA A 109 14.95 -9.03 -0.08
N PRO A 110 14.13 -9.34 -1.10
CA PRO A 110 12.99 -10.23 -0.90
C PRO A 110 13.47 -11.66 -0.63
N CYS A 111 12.75 -12.35 0.25
CA CYS A 111 12.90 -13.79 0.39
C CYS A 111 12.42 -14.51 -0.87
N TYR A 112 13.14 -15.56 -1.26
CA TYR A 112 12.80 -16.39 -2.42
C TYR A 112 12.66 -15.63 -3.75
N ASN A 113 13.32 -14.47 -3.88
CA ASN A 113 13.28 -13.61 -5.07
C ASN A 113 11.85 -13.25 -5.52
N CYS A 114 10.94 -13.02 -4.56
CA CYS A 114 9.58 -12.57 -4.85
C CYS A 114 9.13 -11.48 -3.86
N THR A 115 8.60 -10.39 -4.41
CA THR A 115 7.83 -9.38 -3.68
C THR A 115 6.41 -9.39 -4.26
N PRO A 116 5.41 -9.94 -3.55
CA PRO A 116 4.05 -10.00 -4.06
C PRO A 116 3.45 -8.62 -4.30
N SER A 117 2.54 -8.50 -5.26
CA SER A 117 1.93 -7.22 -5.68
C SER A 117 1.31 -6.43 -4.53
N ALA A 118 0.77 -7.10 -3.51
CA ALA A 118 0.15 -6.47 -2.35
C ALA A 118 1.10 -5.61 -1.49
N ILE A 119 2.42 -5.89 -1.53
CA ILE A 119 3.44 -5.19 -0.74
C ILE A 119 4.52 -4.55 -1.63
N ALA A 120 4.39 -4.70 -2.95
CA ALA A 120 5.36 -4.25 -3.93
C ALA A 120 5.10 -2.78 -4.33
N PRO A 121 6.12 -2.05 -4.79
CA PRO A 121 5.93 -0.70 -5.30
C PRO A 121 4.96 -0.68 -6.49
N TYR A 122 4.06 0.31 -6.50
CA TYR A 122 3.06 0.50 -7.55
C TYR A 122 2.09 -0.67 -7.76
N GLY A 123 1.95 -1.57 -6.77
CA GLY A 123 1.03 -2.71 -6.85
C GLY A 123 1.43 -3.78 -7.88
N LYS A 124 2.69 -3.78 -8.34
CA LYS A 124 3.20 -4.75 -9.33
C LYS A 124 4.14 -5.74 -8.67
N ALA A 125 3.81 -7.02 -8.74
CA ALA A 125 4.69 -8.06 -8.22
C ALA A 125 6.08 -7.97 -8.87
N GLN A 126 7.12 -8.25 -8.09
CA GLN A 126 8.50 -8.24 -8.53
C GLN A 126 9.13 -9.62 -8.31
N GLY A 127 9.91 -10.09 -9.29
CA GLY A 127 10.56 -11.39 -9.24
C GLY A 127 9.66 -12.56 -9.61
N ASN A 128 10.06 -13.77 -9.22
CA ASN A 128 9.35 -15.01 -9.59
C ASN A 128 8.43 -15.48 -8.46
N CYS A 129 7.20 -14.98 -8.46
CA CYS A 129 6.19 -15.27 -7.44
C CYS A 129 5.32 -16.49 -7.76
N ALA A 130 5.89 -17.53 -8.38
CA ALA A 130 5.13 -18.66 -8.93
C ALA A 130 4.34 -19.51 -7.89
N ASP A 131 4.52 -19.29 -6.59
CA ASP A 131 3.61 -19.79 -5.54
C ASP A 131 3.83 -18.98 -4.24
N PRO A 132 2.91 -18.10 -3.81
CA PRO A 132 3.09 -17.34 -2.57
C PRO A 132 3.00 -18.21 -1.29
N ASP A 133 2.40 -19.40 -1.39
CA ASP A 133 2.23 -20.35 -0.27
C ASP A 133 3.28 -21.47 -0.23
N LYS A 134 4.22 -21.50 -1.19
CA LYS A 134 5.36 -22.41 -1.13
C LYS A 134 6.64 -21.60 -1.22
N PRO A 135 7.43 -21.48 -0.14
CA PRO A 135 8.82 -21.08 -0.29
C PRO A 135 9.43 -22.04 -1.31
N ASN A 136 9.99 -21.49 -2.39
CA ASN A 136 10.72 -22.26 -3.39
C ASN A 136 11.67 -23.18 -2.63
N SER A 137 11.36 -24.48 -2.60
CA SER A 137 12.24 -25.49 -2.07
C SER A 137 13.56 -25.35 -2.83
N PRO A 138 14.72 -25.33 -2.17
CA PRO A 138 15.98 -25.27 -2.87
C PRO A 138 16.03 -26.44 -3.84
N SER A 139 16.14 -26.15 -5.14
CA SER A 139 16.43 -27.17 -6.14
C SER A 139 17.75 -27.82 -5.74
N VAL A 140 17.67 -29.09 -5.30
CA VAL A 140 18.81 -30.00 -5.13
C VAL A 140 19.45 -30.26 -6.49
#